data_AF-A0AAN0NE75-F1
#
_entry.id   AF-A0AAN0NE75-F1
#
_cell.length_a   1.000
_cell.length_b   1.000
_cell.length_c   1.000
_cell.angle_alpha   90.00
_cell.angle_beta   90.00
_cell.angle_gamma   90.00
#
_symmetry.space_group_name_H-M   'P 1'
#
loop_
_entity.id
_entity.type
_entity.pdbx_description
1 polymer ?
#
loop_
_entity_poly.entity_id
_entity_poly.type
_entity_poly.pdbx_seq_one_letter_code
_entity_poly.pdbx_strand_id
1 'polypeptide(L)'
;MTAIGERVIENTAQYKMNEEPVKETNKIIHNQKTDYEIHKTSDPVDGVVDGGSTIRYILSVENTGEATLNNLNVTDAIPTHTQYVPNSMKFSGGSGTNVMTEGNTLSRNVSGLKKDETMTLEFEVVVDSLEANGAEQEILNTKICKITR
;
A
#
# COMPACT_ATOMS: atom_id res chain seq x y z
N MET A 1 -8.45 -5.08 9.82
CA MET A 1 -7.18 -4.30 9.84
C MET A 1 -7.26 -3.33 11.00
N THR A 2 -6.23 -3.27 11.84
CA THR A 2 -6.14 -2.31 12.95
C THR A 2 -5.55 -1.03 12.40
N ALA A 3 -6.20 0.11 12.64
CA ALA A 3 -5.72 1.41 12.19
C ALA A 3 -4.26 1.64 12.60
N ILE A 4 -3.47 2.22 11.69
CA ILE A 4 -2.02 2.42 11.89
C ILE A 4 -1.76 3.58 12.84
N GLY A 5 -2.71 4.51 12.94
CA GLY A 5 -2.84 5.49 14.01
C GLY A 5 -4.28 5.95 14.16
N GLU A 6 -4.70 6.19 15.39
CA GLU A 6 -6.01 6.78 15.71
C GLU A 6 -5.85 7.80 16.83
N ARG A 7 -6.52 8.94 16.68
CA ARG A 7 -6.63 9.96 17.72
C ARG A 7 -8.05 10.50 17.79
N VAL A 8 -8.58 10.57 19.01
CA VAL A 8 -9.84 11.22 19.33
C VAL A 8 -9.54 12.62 19.88
N ILE A 9 -10.24 13.63 19.36
CA ILE A 9 -10.15 15.02 19.82
C ILE A 9 -11.52 15.40 20.38
N GLU A 10 -11.58 15.65 21.68
CA GLU A 10 -12.80 16.02 22.39
C GLU A 10 -12.75 17.47 22.84
N ASN A 11 -13.88 18.17 22.74
CA ASN A 11 -14.05 19.52 23.29
C ASN A 11 -15.38 19.62 24.02
N THR A 12 -15.33 20.12 25.26
CA THR A 12 -16.49 20.43 26.10
C THR A 12 -16.23 21.77 26.77
N ALA A 13 -17.17 22.70 26.70
CA ALA A 13 -17.12 23.95 27.46
C ALA A 13 -17.86 23.82 28.80
N GLN A 14 -17.45 24.61 29.79
CA GLN A 14 -18.07 24.68 31.11
C GLN A 14 -18.75 26.03 31.32
N TYR A 15 -19.89 26.04 32.01
CA TYR A 15 -20.60 27.26 32.39
C TYR A 15 -21.14 27.15 33.82
N LYS A 16 -21.32 28.29 34.47
CA LYS A 16 -21.95 28.39 35.79
C LYS A 16 -22.73 29.69 35.88
N MET A 17 -23.82 29.68 36.65
CA MET A 17 -24.57 30.89 36.95
C MET A 17 -24.67 31.04 38.47
N ASN A 18 -24.14 32.14 39.01
CA ASN A 18 -24.10 32.40 40.45
C ASN A 18 -23.39 31.28 41.24
N GLU A 19 -23.99 30.82 42.34
CA GLU A 19 -23.48 29.76 43.23
C GLU A 19 -23.89 28.34 42.80
N GLU A 20 -24.49 28.21 41.61
CA GLU A 20 -24.82 26.89 41.06
C GLU A 20 -23.55 26.07 40.76
N PRO A 21 -23.64 24.73 40.84
CA PRO A 21 -22.55 23.87 40.40
C PRO A 21 -22.21 24.11 38.92
N VAL A 22 -20.93 23.95 38.59
CA VAL A 22 -20.45 24.01 37.20
C VAL A 22 -21.17 22.95 36.37
N LYS A 23 -21.73 23.38 35.25
CA LYS A 23 -22.36 22.51 34.25
C LYS A 23 -21.50 22.45 33.00
N GLU A 24 -21.59 21.34 32.31
CA GLU A 24 -20.91 21.12 31.05
C GLU A 24 -21.89 21.32 29.89
N THR A 25 -21.35 21.82 28.77
CA THR A 25 -22.05 21.82 27.48
C THR A 25 -22.04 20.40 26.88
N ASN A 26 -22.65 20.24 25.71
CA ASN A 26 -22.49 19.02 24.93
C ASN A 26 -21.02 18.82 24.52
N LYS A 27 -20.58 17.55 24.45
CA LYS A 27 -19.27 17.17 23.95
C LYS A 27 -19.27 17.20 22.42
N ILE A 28 -18.23 17.80 21.83
CA ILE A 28 -17.90 17.69 20.39
C ILE A 28 -16.72 16.74 20.24
N ILE A 29 -16.82 15.78 19.33
CA ILE A 29 -15.79 14.75 19.09
C ILE A 29 -15.37 14.76 17.62
N HIS A 30 -14.07 14.77 17.36
CA HIS A 30 -13.48 14.55 16.04
C HIS A 30 -12.52 13.37 16.07
N ASN A 31 -12.58 12.51 15.06
CA ASN A 31 -11.69 11.37 14.91
C ASN A 31 -10.68 11.65 13.81
N GLN A 32 -9.40 11.41 14.08
CA GLN A 32 -8.34 11.43 13.09
C GLN A 32 -7.75 10.03 13.01
N LYS A 33 -7.88 9.41 11.83
CA LYS A 33 -7.38 8.06 11.55
C LYS A 33 -6.28 8.12 10.49
N THR A 34 -5.24 7.32 10.66
CA THR A 34 -4.25 7.02 9.63
C THR A 34 -4.39 5.54 9.31
N ASP A 35 -4.77 5.23 8.08
CA ASP A 35 -4.98 3.86 7.64
C ASP A 35 -4.76 3.73 6.13
N TYR A 36 -4.54 2.51 5.65
CA TYR A 36 -4.47 2.22 4.22
C TYR A 36 -4.89 0.79 3.89
N GLU A 37 -5.33 0.59 2.66
CA GLU A 37 -5.58 -0.73 2.09
C GLU A 37 -4.64 -1.01 0.92
N ILE A 38 -4.25 -2.28 0.76
CA ILE A 38 -3.36 -2.72 -0.31
C ILE A 38 -3.96 -3.89 -1.08
N HIS A 39 -4.06 -3.73 -2.40
CA HIS A 39 -4.48 -4.78 -3.31
C HIS A 39 -3.35 -5.12 -4.28
N LYS A 40 -3.31 -6.38 -4.70
CA LYS A 40 -2.36 -6.87 -5.70
C LYS A 40 -3.10 -7.77 -6.66
N THR A 41 -2.87 -7.54 -7.94
CA THR A 41 -3.43 -8.31 -9.05
C THR A 41 -2.33 -8.63 -10.05
N SER A 42 -2.61 -9.56 -10.96
CA SER A 42 -1.75 -9.90 -12.08
C SER A 42 -2.57 -10.00 -13.36
N ASP A 43 -1.89 -9.89 -14.48
CA ASP A 43 -2.40 -10.15 -15.82
C ASP A 43 -1.36 -11.04 -16.54
N PRO A 44 -1.69 -12.31 -16.83
CA PRO A 44 -2.98 -12.98 -16.66
C PRO A 44 -3.39 -13.20 -15.19
N VAL A 45 -4.70 -13.36 -14.94
CA VAL A 45 -5.32 -13.48 -13.60
C VAL A 45 -5.45 -14.95 -13.17
N ASP A 46 -5.55 -15.83 -14.16
CA ASP A 46 -5.95 -17.23 -14.11
C ASP A 46 -4.88 -18.16 -13.51
N GLY A 47 -3.68 -17.62 -13.25
CA GLY A 47 -2.61 -18.29 -12.50
C GLY A 47 -1.83 -19.35 -13.29
N VAL A 48 -2.25 -19.70 -14.52
CA VAL A 48 -1.55 -20.63 -15.40
C VAL A 48 -0.87 -19.86 -16.52
N VAL A 49 0.43 -20.06 -16.69
CA VAL A 49 1.28 -19.37 -17.68
C VAL A 49 2.32 -20.33 -18.25
N ASP A 50 2.64 -20.17 -19.53
CA ASP A 50 3.72 -20.91 -20.17
C ASP A 50 5.06 -20.19 -20.00
N GLY A 51 6.15 -20.95 -20.14
CA GLY A 51 7.50 -20.40 -20.23
C GLY A 51 7.62 -19.35 -21.34
N GLY A 52 8.26 -18.22 -21.03
CA GLY A 52 8.37 -17.07 -21.92
C GLY A 52 7.17 -16.12 -21.92
N SER A 53 6.09 -16.46 -21.20
CA SER A 53 4.96 -15.54 -21.01
C SER A 53 5.37 -14.32 -20.18
N THR A 54 4.79 -13.16 -20.49
CA THR A 54 4.93 -11.97 -19.64
C THR A 54 3.77 -11.91 -18.65
N ILE A 55 4.09 -11.76 -17.35
CA ILE A 55 3.11 -11.44 -16.31
C ILE A 55 3.28 -9.98 -15.93
N ARG A 56 2.19 -9.22 -15.96
CA ARG A 56 2.14 -7.86 -15.43
C ARG A 56 1.53 -7.88 -14.03
N TYR A 57 2.27 -7.41 -13.03
CA TYR A 57 1.77 -7.24 -11.68
C TYR A 57 1.35 -5.79 -11.43
N ILE A 58 0.24 -5.62 -10.72
CA ILE A 58 -0.29 -4.31 -10.32
C ILE A 58 -0.54 -4.34 -8.82
N LEU A 59 0.11 -3.45 -8.08
CA LEU A 59 -0.21 -3.14 -6.70
C LEU A 59 -0.92 -1.79 -6.63
N SER A 60 -1.96 -1.71 -5.82
CA SER A 60 -2.63 -0.44 -5.48
C SER A 60 -2.62 -0.25 -3.98
N VAL A 61 -2.27 0.96 -3.53
CA VAL A 61 -2.39 1.38 -2.13
C VAL A 61 -3.32 2.57 -2.04
N GLU A 62 -4.39 2.43 -1.26
CA GLU A 62 -5.40 3.45 -1.03
C GLU A 62 -5.28 4.01 0.39
N ASN A 63 -5.30 5.34 0.52
CA ASN A 63 -5.38 5.97 1.84
C ASN A 63 -6.84 6.01 2.32
N THR A 64 -7.18 5.08 3.22
CA THR A 64 -8.51 4.97 3.85
C THR A 64 -8.60 5.75 5.18
N GLY A 65 -7.53 6.48 5.54
CA GLY A 65 -7.49 7.37 6.68
C GLY A 65 -7.85 8.82 6.35
N GLU A 66 -7.99 9.63 7.40
CA GLU A 66 -8.20 11.08 7.31
C GLU A 66 -6.88 11.85 7.17
N ALA A 67 -5.77 11.27 7.61
CA ALA A 67 -4.45 11.89 7.54
C ALA A 67 -3.76 11.58 6.20
N THR A 68 -3.09 12.57 5.60
CA THR A 68 -2.21 12.36 4.45
C THR A 68 -1.09 11.38 4.82
N LEU A 69 -0.90 10.33 4.02
CA LEU A 69 0.19 9.39 4.20
C LEU A 69 1.49 9.97 3.67
N ASN A 70 2.51 9.91 4.52
CA ASN A 70 3.87 10.33 4.22
C ASN A 70 4.82 9.20 4.61
N ASN A 71 5.96 9.12 3.92
CA ASN A 71 6.99 8.12 4.17
C ASN A 71 6.46 6.67 4.15
N LEU A 72 5.52 6.38 3.25
CA LEU A 72 4.99 5.04 3.06
C LEU A 72 5.94 4.26 2.15
N ASN A 73 6.63 3.26 2.68
CA ASN A 73 7.48 2.38 1.89
C ASN A 73 6.67 1.21 1.34
N VAL A 74 6.57 1.12 0.02
CA VAL A 74 5.94 0.01 -0.71
C VAL A 74 7.05 -0.85 -1.28
N THR A 75 7.02 -2.15 -0.98
CA THR A 75 8.03 -3.11 -1.45
C THR A 75 7.37 -4.37 -2.02
N ASP A 76 7.98 -4.91 -3.08
CA ASP A 76 7.52 -6.13 -3.74
C ASP A 76 8.71 -6.90 -4.31
N ALA A 77 8.74 -8.23 -4.12
CA ALA A 77 9.82 -9.06 -4.64
C ALA A 77 9.51 -9.52 -6.06
N ILE A 78 10.53 -9.62 -6.93
CA ILE A 78 10.39 -10.34 -8.20
C ILE A 78 10.19 -11.83 -7.87
N PRO A 79 9.12 -12.47 -8.37
CA PRO A 79 8.84 -13.87 -8.08
C PRO A 79 9.97 -14.79 -8.54
N THR A 80 10.14 -15.91 -7.82
CA THR A 80 10.97 -17.02 -8.31
C THR A 80 10.45 -17.54 -9.64
N HIS A 81 11.34 -18.11 -10.46
CA HIS A 81 11.02 -18.62 -11.80
C HIS A 81 10.58 -17.54 -12.80
N THR A 82 10.96 -16.28 -12.53
CA THR A 82 10.69 -15.16 -13.42
C THR A 82 11.88 -14.21 -13.49
N GLN A 83 11.96 -13.45 -14.58
CA GLN A 83 12.96 -12.41 -14.80
C GLN A 83 12.28 -11.06 -14.96
N TYR A 84 12.75 -10.05 -14.24
CA TYR A 84 12.22 -8.69 -14.35
C TYR A 84 12.43 -8.12 -15.76
N VAL A 85 11.39 -7.51 -16.34
CA VAL A 85 11.48 -6.76 -17.60
C VAL A 85 12.05 -5.37 -17.31
N PRO A 86 13.25 -5.02 -17.80
CA PRO A 86 13.84 -3.71 -17.56
C PRO A 86 12.92 -2.57 -18.05
N ASN A 87 12.87 -1.49 -17.26
CA ASN A 87 12.04 -0.31 -17.54
C ASN A 87 10.51 -0.55 -17.60
N SER A 88 10.01 -1.73 -17.20
CA SER A 88 8.57 -1.99 -17.11
C SER A 88 7.90 -1.31 -15.91
N MET A 89 8.68 -0.96 -14.90
CA MET A 89 8.15 -0.39 -13.67
C MET A 89 7.51 0.99 -13.90
N LYS A 90 6.22 1.10 -13.58
CA LYS A 90 5.43 2.32 -13.65
C LYS A 90 4.81 2.62 -12.28
N PHE A 91 4.68 3.91 -11.97
CA PHE A 91 3.97 4.34 -10.79
C PHE A 91 3.02 5.48 -11.11
N SER A 92 1.92 5.54 -10.38
CA SER A 92 1.02 6.69 -10.35
C SER A 92 0.64 7.02 -8.91
N GLY A 93 0.23 8.26 -8.65
CA GLY A 93 -0.18 8.70 -7.32
C GLY A 93 0.99 8.93 -6.36
N GLY A 94 0.88 9.99 -5.56
CA GLY A 94 1.89 10.43 -4.60
C GLY A 94 3.23 10.87 -5.23
N SER A 95 4.01 11.61 -4.45
CA SER A 95 5.39 11.94 -4.78
C SER A 95 6.35 10.86 -4.25
N GLY A 96 7.47 10.62 -4.92
CA GLY A 96 8.40 9.58 -4.50
C GLY A 96 9.48 9.24 -5.52
N THR A 97 10.53 8.57 -5.07
CA THR A 97 11.61 8.03 -5.90
C THR A 97 11.49 6.52 -6.03
N ASN A 98 11.74 6.01 -7.24
CA ASN A 98 11.69 4.59 -7.54
C ASN A 98 13.09 4.00 -7.34
N VAL A 99 13.19 2.89 -6.62
CA VAL A 99 14.47 2.22 -6.37
C VAL A 99 14.30 0.72 -6.55
N MET A 100 15.13 0.12 -7.40
CA MET A 100 15.40 -1.31 -7.34
C MET A 100 16.53 -1.54 -6.34
N THR A 101 16.27 -2.27 -5.27
CA THR A 101 17.30 -2.63 -4.28
C THR A 101 18.01 -3.90 -4.71
N GLU A 102 19.22 -4.12 -4.20
CA GLU A 102 19.94 -5.38 -4.39
C GLU A 102 19.07 -6.58 -3.94
N GLY A 103 19.05 -7.65 -4.73
CA GLY A 103 18.27 -8.85 -4.42
C GLY A 103 16.84 -8.89 -4.97
N ASN A 104 16.60 -8.34 -6.17
CA ASN A 104 15.32 -8.49 -6.89
C ASN A 104 14.09 -7.98 -6.12
N THR A 105 14.22 -6.88 -5.37
CA THR A 105 13.10 -6.25 -4.67
C THR A 105 12.88 -4.84 -5.18
N LEU A 106 11.66 -4.56 -5.61
CA LEU A 106 11.18 -3.25 -6.02
C LEU A 106 10.80 -2.47 -4.75
N SER A 107 11.24 -1.23 -4.62
CA SER A 107 10.91 -0.36 -3.49
C SER A 107 10.56 1.05 -3.95
N ARG A 108 9.54 1.65 -3.34
CA ARG A 108 9.23 3.08 -3.49
C ARG A 108 8.80 3.67 -2.15
N ASN A 109 9.38 4.82 -1.83
CA ASN A 109 8.87 5.68 -0.78
C ASN A 109 7.80 6.62 -1.38
N VAL A 110 6.61 6.60 -0.82
CA VAL A 110 5.46 7.42 -1.24
C VAL A 110 5.18 8.47 -0.18
N SER A 111 5.06 9.72 -0.61
CA SER A 111 4.70 10.84 0.24
C SER A 111 3.63 11.72 -0.39
N GLY A 112 2.78 12.31 0.45
CA GLY A 112 1.71 13.22 0.03
C GLY A 112 0.46 12.52 -0.50
N LEU A 113 0.21 11.25 -0.17
CA LEU A 113 -1.02 10.55 -0.58
C LEU A 113 -2.17 10.97 0.32
N LYS A 114 -3.08 11.81 -0.18
CA LYS A 114 -4.21 12.37 0.58
C LYS A 114 -5.29 11.32 0.79
N LYS A 115 -6.26 11.65 1.64
CA LYS A 115 -7.46 10.81 1.86
C LYS A 115 -8.12 10.49 0.51
N ASP A 116 -8.55 9.24 0.36
CA ASP A 116 -9.22 8.68 -0.82
C ASP A 116 -8.35 8.70 -2.11
N GLU A 117 -7.07 9.10 -2.02
CA GLU A 117 -6.14 8.96 -3.13
C GLU A 117 -5.53 7.55 -3.15
N THR A 118 -5.37 7.04 -4.37
CA THR A 118 -4.73 5.76 -4.64
C THR A 118 -3.39 5.99 -5.34
N MET A 119 -2.37 5.24 -4.93
CA MET A 119 -1.14 5.08 -5.71
C MET A 119 -1.07 3.69 -6.32
N THR A 120 -0.45 3.57 -7.49
CA THR A 120 -0.23 2.28 -8.14
C THR A 120 1.26 2.03 -8.39
N LEU A 121 1.64 0.76 -8.32
CA LEU A 121 2.93 0.22 -8.76
C LEU A 121 2.64 -0.90 -9.75
N GLU A 122 3.15 -0.76 -10.97
CA GLU A 122 3.07 -1.79 -11.99
C GLU A 122 4.47 -2.21 -12.40
N PHE A 123 4.66 -3.50 -12.69
CA PHE A 123 5.88 -4.01 -13.29
C PHE A 123 5.62 -5.34 -14.02
N GLU A 124 6.52 -5.68 -14.93
CA GLU A 124 6.41 -6.90 -15.73
C GLU A 124 7.57 -7.85 -15.46
N VAL A 125 7.28 -9.14 -15.54
CA VAL A 125 8.26 -10.23 -15.47
C VAL A 125 8.02 -11.21 -16.61
N VAL A 126 9.07 -11.87 -17.07
CA VAL A 126 8.99 -12.98 -18.04
C VAL A 126 9.18 -14.28 -17.28
N VAL A 127 8.30 -15.25 -17.53
CA VAL A 127 8.34 -16.58 -16.92
C VAL A 127 9.49 -17.39 -17.49
N ASP A 128 10.29 -18.01 -16.64
CA ASP A 128 11.37 -18.91 -17.06
C ASP A 128 10.79 -20.10 -17.84
N SER A 129 11.53 -20.62 -18.81
CA SER A 129 11.08 -21.81 -19.54
C SER A 129 11.06 -23.04 -18.63
N LEU A 130 9.96 -23.79 -18.65
CA LEU A 130 9.88 -25.08 -17.97
C LEU A 130 10.43 -26.17 -18.91
N GLU A 131 11.41 -26.95 -18.43
CA GLU A 131 11.92 -28.10 -19.18
C GLU A 131 10.81 -29.13 -19.42
N ALA A 132 10.84 -29.85 -20.54
CA ALA A 132 9.75 -30.75 -20.99
C ALA A 132 9.37 -31.90 -20.02
N ASN A 133 10.19 -32.15 -18.98
CA ASN A 133 9.93 -33.10 -17.90
C ASN A 133 9.85 -32.44 -16.51
N GLY A 134 9.73 -31.11 -16.46
CA GLY A 134 9.64 -30.33 -15.23
C GLY A 134 8.28 -30.53 -14.55
N ALA A 135 8.29 -30.66 -13.22
CA ALA A 135 7.07 -30.57 -12.43
C ALA A 135 6.50 -29.15 -12.50
N GLU A 136 5.19 -29.02 -12.26
CA GLU A 136 4.54 -27.71 -12.07
C GLU A 136 5.29 -26.89 -11.00
N GLN A 137 5.48 -25.59 -11.27
CA GLN A 137 6.17 -24.67 -10.36
C GLN A 137 5.21 -23.54 -9.97
N GLU A 138 5.12 -23.26 -8.67
CA GLU A 138 4.35 -22.13 -8.18
C GLU A 138 5.14 -20.82 -8.34
N ILE A 139 4.48 -19.81 -8.91
CA ILE A 139 5.00 -18.44 -9.00
C ILE A 139 4.27 -17.61 -7.93
N LEU A 140 4.94 -17.36 -6.81
CA LEU A 140 4.40 -16.56 -5.71
C LEU A 140 5.01 -15.17 -5.69
N ASN A 141 4.15 -14.14 -5.58
CA ASN A 141 4.59 -12.78 -5.37
C ASN A 141 4.05 -12.19 -4.05
N THR A 142 4.95 -11.72 -3.18
CA THR A 142 4.62 -11.17 -1.86
C THR A 142 4.81 -9.65 -1.81
N LYS A 143 3.77 -8.96 -1.32
CA LYS A 143 3.73 -7.51 -1.12
C LYS A 143 3.93 -7.14 0.35
N ILE A 144 4.69 -6.08 0.62
CA ILE A 144 4.80 -5.48 1.96
C ILE A 144 4.67 -3.96 1.83
N CYS A 145 3.90 -3.35 2.73
CA CYS A 145 3.80 -1.90 2.84
C CYS A 145 3.96 -1.49 4.31
N LYS A 146 4.71 -0.42 4.56
CA LYS A 146 4.99 0.08 5.92
C LYS A 146 5.17 1.59 5.91
N ILE A 147 4.56 2.27 6.88
CA ILE A 147 4.90 3.66 7.21
C ILE A 147 6.17 3.66 8.07
N THR A 148 7.21 4.37 7.61
CA THR A 148 8.41 4.64 8.41
C THR A 148 8.24 5.95 9.17
N ARG A 149 8.45 5.91 10.49
CA ARG A 149 8.41 7.08 11.38
C ARG A 149 9.72 7.84 11.35
#